data_AF-A0A0Q7C5Q7-F1
#
_entry.id   AF-A0A0Q7C5Q7-F1
#
_cell.length_a   1.000
_cell.length_b   1.000
_cell.length_c   1.000
_cell.angle_alpha   90.00
_cell.angle_beta   90.00
_cell.angle_gamma   90.00
#
_symmetry.space_group_name_H-M   'P 1'
#
loop_
_entity.id
_entity.type
_entity.pdbx_description
1 polymer ?
#
loop_
_entity_poly.entity_id
_entity_poly.type
_entity_poly.pdbx_seq_one_letter_code
_entity_poly.pdbx_strand_id
1 'polypeptide(L)'
;MTASIPDSPGASAPGIDDRLLTFAYRGWLVSCGTRQIDGGLYEPVVFCNSENSGEKDIRLPPDTENVAYASEAEALRHGEQQAMRWIHDRTGRQGEF
;
A
#
# COMPACT_ATOMS: atom_id res chain seq x y z
N MET A 1 -39.32 23.24 -21.33
CA MET A 1 -38.56 22.01 -21.54
C MET A 1 -37.25 22.18 -20.78
N THR A 2 -37.18 21.71 -19.52
CA THR A 2 -35.95 21.76 -18.72
C THR A 2 -35.47 20.32 -18.55
N ALA A 3 -34.27 20.03 -19.05
CA ALA A 3 -33.66 18.72 -18.92
C ALA A 3 -33.12 18.60 -17.48
N SER A 4 -33.81 17.81 -16.65
CA SER A 4 -33.29 17.37 -15.36
C SER A 4 -32.29 16.25 -15.63
N ILE A 5 -31.01 16.52 -15.37
CA ILE A 5 -29.93 15.53 -15.36
C ILE A 5 -30.30 14.48 -14.29
N PRO A 6 -30.25 13.17 -14.58
CA PRO A 6 -30.41 12.18 -13.52
C PRO A 6 -29.14 12.15 -12.66
N ASP A 7 -29.29 12.52 -11.38
CA ASP A 7 -28.39 12.10 -10.31
C ASP A 7 -28.47 10.57 -10.22
N SER A 8 -27.54 9.90 -10.90
CA SER A 8 -27.35 8.46 -10.78
C SER A 8 -26.34 8.19 -9.66
N PRO A 9 -26.64 7.20 -8.81
CA PRO A 9 -26.03 7.04 -7.51
C PRO A 9 -24.60 6.51 -7.69
N GLY A 10 -23.62 7.29 -7.28
CA GLY A 10 -22.31 6.79 -6.91
C GLY A 10 -22.39 6.01 -5.59
N ALA A 11 -23.29 5.02 -5.51
CA ALA A 11 -23.21 4.00 -4.49
C ALA A 11 -21.93 3.21 -4.78
N SER A 12 -20.87 3.57 -4.06
CA SER A 12 -19.62 2.84 -4.01
C SER A 12 -19.95 1.35 -3.97
N ALA A 13 -19.53 0.62 -5.00
CA ALA A 13 -19.61 -0.83 -4.97
C ALA A 13 -18.96 -1.31 -3.66
N PRO A 14 -19.50 -2.34 -2.97
CA PRO A 14 -18.76 -3.03 -1.92
C PRO A 14 -17.71 -3.93 -2.60
N GLY A 15 -16.82 -3.33 -3.37
CA GLY A 15 -15.66 -3.96 -3.96
C GLY A 15 -14.48 -3.31 -3.28
N ILE A 16 -13.85 -4.04 -2.35
CA ILE A 16 -12.59 -3.72 -1.68
C ILE A 16 -12.20 -2.24 -1.86
N ASP A 17 -12.51 -1.36 -0.91
CA ASP A 17 -11.77 -0.10 -0.80
C ASP A 17 -10.35 -0.50 -0.33
N ASP A 18 -9.64 -1.28 -1.15
CA ASP A 18 -8.21 -1.50 -1.06
C ASP A 18 -7.66 -0.27 -1.74
N ARG A 19 -7.47 0.82 -1.00
CA ARG A 19 -6.71 1.94 -1.52
C ARG A 19 -5.28 1.46 -1.76
N LEU A 20 -5.04 0.95 -2.97
CA LEU A 20 -3.73 0.51 -3.38
C LEU A 20 -2.92 1.75 -3.79
N LEU A 21 -1.98 2.15 -2.93
CA LEU A 21 -0.99 3.17 -3.24
C LEU A 21 0.21 2.51 -3.92
N THR A 22 0.40 2.78 -5.21
CA THR A 22 1.57 2.31 -5.96
C THR A 22 2.49 3.46 -6.32
N PHE A 23 3.78 3.34 -6.02
CA PHE A 23 4.79 4.38 -6.29
C PHE A 23 6.17 3.76 -6.57
N ALA A 24 7.00 4.48 -7.33
CA ALA A 24 8.39 4.09 -7.58
C ALA A 24 9.33 4.79 -6.57
N TYR A 25 10.27 4.04 -5.99
CA TYR A 25 11.25 4.54 -5.02
C TYR A 25 12.61 3.86 -5.22
N ARG A 26 13.66 4.63 -5.51
CA ARG A 26 15.05 4.15 -5.71
C ARG A 26 15.19 2.97 -6.70
N GLY A 27 14.39 2.96 -7.77
CA GLY A 27 14.40 1.88 -8.79
C GLY A 27 13.59 0.63 -8.39
N TRP A 28 12.78 0.74 -7.33
CA TRP A 28 11.81 -0.27 -6.91
C TRP A 28 10.40 0.24 -7.11
N LEU A 29 9.52 -0.60 -7.64
CA LEU A 29 8.09 -0.37 -7.65
C LEU A 29 7.49 -0.91 -6.36
N VAL A 30 6.80 -0.05 -5.62
CA VAL A 30 6.15 -0.38 -4.35
C VAL A 30 4.65 -0.34 -4.54
N SER A 31 3.96 -1.37 -4.06
CA SER A 31 2.51 -1.41 -3.96
C SER A 31 2.10 -1.62 -2.49
N CYS A 32 1.48 -0.61 -1.90
CA CYS A 32 0.93 -0.63 -0.54
C CYS A 32 -0.59 -0.76 -0.62
N GLY A 33 -1.14 -1.84 -0.09
CA GLY A 33 -2.56 -2.05 0.09
C GLY A 33 -2.92 -2.23 1.56
N THR A 34 -4.19 -2.43 1.83
CA THR A 34 -4.72 -2.62 3.18
C THR A 34 -5.73 -3.72 3.17
N ARG A 35 -5.52 -4.73 4.02
CA ARG A 35 -6.51 -5.77 4.22
C ARG A 35 -7.32 -5.45 5.46
N GLN A 36 -8.64 -5.45 5.31
CA GLN A 36 -9.54 -5.35 6.46
C GLN A 36 -9.51 -6.67 7.26
N ILE A 37 -9.36 -6.56 8.56
CA ILE A 37 -9.36 -7.67 9.52
C ILE A 37 -10.54 -7.54 10.49
N ASP A 38 -10.82 -8.61 11.24
CA ASP A 38 -11.90 -8.64 12.23
C ASP A 38 -11.85 -7.46 13.21
N GLY A 39 -13.03 -6.95 13.55
CA GLY A 39 -13.17 -5.79 14.45
C GLY A 39 -13.07 -4.42 13.76
N GLY A 40 -13.09 -4.37 12.43
CA GLY A 40 -13.04 -3.10 11.68
C GLY A 40 -11.66 -2.46 11.67
N LEU A 41 -10.62 -3.27 11.91
CA LEU A 41 -9.23 -2.86 11.86
C LEU A 41 -8.65 -3.17 10.48
N TYR A 42 -7.51 -2.56 10.17
CA TYR A 42 -6.86 -2.65 8.87
C TYR A 42 -5.40 -3.04 9.06
N GLU A 43 -4.94 -4.06 8.32
CA GLU A 43 -3.53 -4.42 8.24
C GLU A 43 -2.88 -3.88 6.95
N PRO A 44 -1.69 -3.26 7.00
CA PRO A 44 -0.92 -2.91 5.82
C PRO A 44 -0.39 -4.16 5.14
N VAL A 45 -0.53 -4.22 3.82
CA VAL A 45 0.08 -5.24 2.99
C VAL A 45 0.95 -4.56 1.96
N VAL A 46 2.25 -4.83 1.99
CA VAL A 46 3.21 -4.15 1.11
C VAL A 46 3.95 -5.15 0.25
N PHE A 47 4.04 -4.83 -1.03
CA PHE A 47 4.82 -5.56 -2.03
C PHE A 47 5.87 -4.64 -2.64
N CYS A 48 7.08 -5.14 -2.77
CA CYS A 48 8.18 -4.46 -3.44
C CYS A 48 8.65 -5.29 -4.63
N ASN A 49 8.71 -4.67 -5.80
CA ASN A 49 9.22 -5.24 -7.03
C ASN A 49 10.46 -4.46 -7.48
N SER A 50 11.52 -5.16 -7.89
CA SER A 50 12.65 -4.50 -8.54
C SER A 50 12.39 -4.47 -10.05
N GLU A 51 12.19 -3.28 -10.62
CA GLU A 51 11.88 -3.11 -12.05
C GLU A 51 12.96 -3.70 -12.97
N ASN A 52 14.20 -3.85 -12.49
CA ASN A 52 15.34 -4.31 -13.29
C ASN A 52 15.72 -5.79 -13.08
N SER A 53 15.28 -6.43 -12.00
CA SER A 53 15.76 -7.79 -11.70
C SER A 53 14.90 -8.91 -12.29
N GLY A 54 13.68 -8.61 -12.75
CA GLY A 54 12.70 -9.65 -13.11
C GLY A 54 12.36 -10.59 -11.94
N GLU A 55 12.69 -10.17 -10.71
CA GLU A 55 12.41 -10.92 -9.49
C GLU A 55 10.92 -10.89 -9.17
N LYS A 56 10.44 -11.95 -8.50
CA LYS A 56 9.06 -12.02 -8.02
C LYS A 56 8.81 -10.91 -7.00
N ASP A 57 7.58 -10.39 -6.98
CA ASP A 57 7.14 -9.43 -5.97
C ASP A 57 7.47 -9.93 -4.56
N ILE A 58 8.23 -9.12 -3.82
CA ILE A 58 8.61 -9.44 -2.46
C ILE A 58 7.56 -8.85 -1.54
N ARG A 59 6.76 -9.71 -0.92
CA ARG A 59 5.87 -9.30 0.17
C ARG A 59 6.70 -8.98 1.40
N LEU A 60 6.53 -7.79 1.95
CA LEU A 60 7.18 -7.38 3.19
C LEU A 60 6.53 -8.07 4.39
N PRO A 61 7.33 -8.59 5.34
CA PRO A 61 6.80 -9.02 6.62
C PRO A 61 6.30 -7.80 7.40
N PRO A 62 5.28 -7.90 8.26
CA PRO A 62 4.78 -6.77 9.04
C PRO A 62 5.88 -6.08 9.87
N ASP A 63 5.86 -4.74 9.95
CA ASP A 63 6.88 -3.95 10.67
C ASP A 63 6.81 -4.12 12.18
N THR A 64 5.60 -4.38 12.69
CA THR A 64 5.26 -4.50 14.11
C THR A 64 4.50 -5.79 14.37
N GLU A 65 4.55 -6.32 15.59
CA GLU A 65 3.73 -7.48 15.98
C GLU A 65 2.23 -7.15 16.01
N ASN A 66 1.89 -5.87 16.20
CA ASN A 66 0.54 -5.36 16.12
C ASN A 66 0.40 -4.46 14.88
N VAL A 67 -0.17 -5.03 13.81
CA VAL A 67 -0.42 -4.35 12.53
C VAL A 67 -1.88 -3.94 12.35
N ALA A 68 -2.67 -3.93 13.43
CA ALA A 68 -4.08 -3.62 13.37
C ALA A 68 -4.32 -2.12 13.61
N TYR A 69 -4.61 -1.38 12.55
CA TYR A 69 -4.88 0.06 12.59
C TYR A 69 -6.37 0.35 12.59
N ALA A 70 -6.77 1.43 13.27
CA ALA A 70 -8.17 1.83 13.37
C ALA A 70 -8.72 2.46 12.07
N SER A 71 -7.85 2.71 11.08
CA SER A 71 -8.23 3.31 9.80
C SER A 71 -7.31 2.88 8.68
N GLU A 72 -7.89 2.74 7.50
CA GLU A 72 -7.19 2.36 6.27
C GLU A 72 -6.08 3.34 5.89
N ALA A 73 -6.35 4.64 5.98
CA ALA A 73 -5.36 5.68 5.69
C ALA A 73 -4.15 5.64 6.64
N GLU A 74 -4.35 5.17 7.88
CA GLU A 74 -3.27 4.98 8.85
C GLU A 74 -2.44 3.76 8.44
N ALA A 75 -3.09 2.62 8.19
CA ALA A 75 -2.41 1.42 7.70
C ALA A 75 -1.58 1.68 6.43
N LEU A 76 -2.12 2.41 5.44
CA LEU A 76 -1.37 2.76 4.23
C LEU A 76 -0.12 3.61 4.50
N ARG A 77 -0.22 4.62 5.37
CA ARG A 77 0.93 5.44 5.74
C ARG A 77 2.02 4.60 6.41
N HIS A 78 1.62 3.64 7.24
CA HIS A 78 2.56 2.69 7.84
C HIS A 78 3.19 1.76 6.80
N GLY A 79 2.39 1.24 5.85
CA GLY A 79 2.89 0.44 4.73
C GLY A 79 3.89 1.20 3.85
N GLU A 80 3.63 2.47 3.54
CA GLU A 80 4.54 3.33 2.79
C GLU A 80 5.87 3.53 3.54
N GLN A 81 5.82 3.93 4.82
CA GLN A 81 7.01 4.14 5.63
C GLN A 81 7.85 2.87 5.75
N GLN A 82 7.19 1.73 5.92
CA GLN A 82 7.82 0.42 5.96
C GLN A 82 8.54 0.09 4.64
N ALA A 83 7.88 0.31 3.50
CA ALA A 83 8.45 0.07 2.19
C ALA A 83 9.71 0.91 1.97
N MET A 84 9.62 2.21 2.26
CA MET A 84 10.73 3.14 2.12
C MET A 84 11.91 2.71 3.01
N ARG A 85 11.65 2.34 4.27
CA ARG A 85 12.69 1.87 5.19
C ARG A 85 13.39 0.61 4.69
N TRP A 86 12.63 -0.37 4.21
CA TRP A 86 13.18 -1.62 3.69
C TRP A 86 13.99 -1.42 2.41
N ILE A 87 13.50 -0.61 1.47
CA ILE A 87 14.26 -0.31 0.24
C ILE A 87 15.51 0.49 0.59
N HIS A 88 15.40 1.43 1.53
CA HIS A 88 16.52 2.23 2.01
C HIS A 88 17.62 1.35 2.61
N ASP A 89 17.31 0.36 3.44
CA ASP A 89 18.28 -0.58 4.01
C ASP A 89 19.04 -1.35 2.92
N ARG A 90 18.33 -1.84 1.91
CA ARG A 90 18.92 -2.62 0.80
C ARG A 90 19.74 -1.79 -0.17
N THR A 91 19.28 -0.57 -0.47
CA THR A 91 19.97 0.35 -1.37
C THR A 91 21.06 1.16 -0.67
N GLY A 92 21.00 1.23 0.66
CA GLY A 92 21.90 2.02 1.52
C GLY A 92 23.29 1.41 1.72
N ARG A 93 23.53 0.17 1.28
CA ARG A 93 24.86 -0.47 1.36
C ARG A 93 25.86 0.03 0.30
N GLN A 94 25.47 0.98 -0.55
CA GLN A 94 26.36 1.70 -1.47
C GLN A 94 27.14 2.80 -0.72
N GLY A 95 27.98 2.44 0.25
CA GLY A 95 28.68 3.48 1.02
C GLY A 95 29.55 3.06 2.20
N GLU A 96 30.13 1.88 2.21
CA GLU A 96 31.22 1.59 3.16
C GLU A 96 32.47 1.23 2.36
N PHE A 97 33.33 2.24 2.19
CA PHE A 97 34.68 2.16 1.65
C PHE A 97 35.67 2.04 2.82
#